data_AF-A0A364NRE1-F1
#
_entry.id   AF-A0A364NRE1-F1
#
_cell.length_a   1.000
_cell.length_b   1.000
_cell.length_c   1.000
_cell.angle_alpha   90.00
_cell.angle_beta   90.00
_cell.angle_gamma   90.00
#
_symmetry.space_group_name_H-M   'P 1'
#
loop_
_entity.id
_entity.type
_entity.pdbx_description
1 polymer ?
#
loop_
_entity_poly.entity_id
_entity_poly.type
_entity_poly.pdbx_seq_one_letter_code
_entity_poly.pdbx_strand_id
1 'polypeptide(L)'
;MLKSMRWLGLFFFVLSHEAFAEPCPPSATTQSAQVRYVIDADTVVLESGERVRLLGIDAPELGRNGQPDEPYAREGKKWLEGVLRDHDHRVLLQYGQESKDRYGRSLAYLFLPDGTNLQRRLLSDGWVMQVHVAPNLEFAECLAPFERQAEQQAKRIWSQREYSPGLLSSAIPDSARGAAMVRGKVTRVGQSAEFIWINLEGGVALQIRRSDLPRFDSLSLDQIEGKTLRVRGWLIRENARHHAIRIRVEHPLAIQLL
;
A
#
# COMPACT_ATOMS: atom_id res chain seq x y z
N MET A 1 -57.84 22.26 48.45
CA MET A 1 -56.42 21.84 48.34
C MET A 1 -56.33 20.69 47.34
N LEU A 2 -55.93 20.96 46.09
CA LEU A 2 -55.46 19.93 45.16
C LEU A 2 -53.94 20.04 45.07
N LYS A 3 -53.20 18.98 45.41
CA LYS A 3 -51.74 18.91 45.25
C LYS A 3 -51.43 18.41 43.84
N SER A 4 -50.69 19.20 43.06
CA SER A 4 -50.14 18.77 41.77
C SER A 4 -48.89 17.92 42.00
N MET A 5 -48.84 16.75 41.38
CA MET A 5 -47.66 15.89 41.37
C MET A 5 -46.90 16.15 40.07
N ARG A 6 -45.73 16.80 40.15
CA ARG A 6 -44.87 17.04 38.98
C ARG A 6 -44.01 15.79 38.75
N TRP A 7 -44.23 15.11 37.62
CA TRP A 7 -43.33 14.06 37.15
C TRP A 7 -42.11 14.71 36.49
N LEU A 8 -40.93 14.57 37.09
CA LEU A 8 -39.66 14.79 36.39
C LEU A 8 -39.37 13.53 35.57
N GLY A 9 -39.53 13.60 34.25
CA GLY A 9 -39.03 12.57 33.35
C GLY A 9 -37.51 12.67 33.22
N LEU A 10 -36.78 11.64 33.67
CA LEU A 10 -35.38 11.46 33.31
C LEU A 10 -35.30 10.99 31.85
N PHE A 11 -34.74 11.82 30.98
CA PHE A 11 -34.45 11.43 29.59
C PHE A 11 -33.11 10.68 29.57
N PHE A 12 -33.15 9.35 29.51
CA PHE A 12 -31.97 8.53 29.25
C PHE A 12 -31.62 8.66 27.75
N PHE A 13 -30.62 9.49 27.43
CA PHE A 13 -29.99 9.47 26.11
C PHE A 13 -29.13 8.20 26.01
N VAL A 14 -29.66 7.16 25.36
CA VAL A 14 -28.87 6.00 24.96
C VAL A 14 -28.02 6.44 23.76
N LEU A 15 -26.74 6.75 24.00
CA LEU A 15 -25.74 6.93 22.95
C LEU A 15 -25.45 5.55 22.35
N SER A 16 -26.23 5.16 21.34
CA SER A 16 -25.93 4.02 20.48
C SER A 16 -24.56 4.26 19.85
N HIS A 17 -23.52 3.59 20.34
CA HIS A 17 -22.26 3.48 19.60
C HIS A 17 -22.54 2.60 18.40
N GLU A 18 -22.79 3.22 17.25
CA GLU A 18 -22.68 2.56 15.95
C GLU A 18 -21.26 2.00 15.86
N ALA A 19 -21.10 0.70 16.12
CA ALA A 19 -19.86 0.01 15.88
C ALA A 19 -19.66 -0.01 14.36
N PHE A 20 -18.88 0.95 13.84
CA PHE A 20 -18.52 0.97 12.44
C PHE A 20 -17.78 -0.33 12.12
N ALA A 21 -18.40 -1.17 11.29
CA ALA A 21 -17.77 -2.40 10.80
C ALA A 21 -16.44 -2.06 10.11
N GLU A 22 -15.40 -2.85 10.39
CA GLU A 22 -14.10 -2.71 9.72
C GLU A 22 -14.31 -2.86 8.20
N PRO A 23 -14.00 -1.84 7.38
CA PRO A 23 -14.31 -1.85 5.94
C PRO A 23 -13.56 -2.92 5.15
N CYS A 24 -12.36 -3.30 5.62
CA CYS A 24 -11.53 -4.34 5.02
C CYS A 24 -11.27 -5.48 6.02
N PRO A 25 -12.32 -6.21 6.44
CA PRO A 25 -12.21 -7.21 7.50
C PRO A 25 -11.44 -8.45 7.01
N PRO A 26 -10.98 -9.34 7.90
CA PRO A 26 -10.45 -10.64 7.50
C PRO A 26 -11.45 -11.39 6.62
N SER A 27 -10.96 -11.98 5.54
CA SER A 27 -11.75 -12.71 4.53
C SER A 27 -11.41 -14.20 4.48
N ALA A 28 -10.37 -14.61 5.21
CA ALA A 28 -9.96 -16.01 5.35
C ALA A 28 -9.56 -16.33 6.80
N THR A 29 -9.15 -17.57 7.04
CA THR A 29 -8.67 -18.02 8.34
C THR A 29 -7.50 -17.18 8.81
N THR A 30 -7.57 -16.71 10.05
CA THR A 30 -6.49 -15.96 10.69
C THR A 30 -5.77 -16.80 11.74
N GLN A 31 -4.49 -16.51 11.93
CA GLN A 31 -3.66 -17.10 12.99
C GLN A 31 -3.26 -16.01 13.98
N SER A 32 -3.50 -16.24 15.28
CA SER A 32 -3.03 -15.34 16.34
C SER A 32 -1.53 -15.47 16.54
N ALA A 33 -0.84 -14.34 16.71
CA ALA A 33 0.57 -14.29 17.09
C ALA A 33 0.90 -13.05 17.93
N GLN A 34 2.11 -13.04 18.49
CA GLN A 34 2.70 -11.90 19.18
C GLN A 34 3.86 -11.33 18.38
N VAL A 35 3.87 -10.01 18.21
CA VAL A 35 4.97 -9.28 17.58
C VAL A 35 6.05 -9.01 18.61
N ARG A 36 7.26 -9.50 18.36
CA ARG A 36 8.45 -9.21 19.18
C ARG A 36 8.96 -7.81 18.92
N TYR A 37 9.17 -7.45 17.66
CA TYR A 37 9.64 -6.12 17.27
C TYR A 37 9.25 -5.74 15.84
N VAL A 38 9.23 -4.44 15.58
CA VAL A 38 8.98 -3.84 14.27
C VAL A 38 10.31 -3.53 13.59
N ILE A 39 10.46 -3.83 12.29
CA ILE A 39 11.63 -3.45 11.50
C ILE A 39 11.40 -2.05 10.92
N ASP A 40 10.29 -1.89 10.20
CA ASP A 40 9.81 -0.68 9.52
C ASP A 40 8.27 -0.72 9.48
N ALA A 41 7.61 0.23 8.83
CA ALA A 41 6.15 0.33 8.84
C ALA A 41 5.44 -0.75 7.98
N ASP A 42 6.17 -1.69 7.41
CA ASP A 42 5.60 -2.79 6.61
C ASP A 42 6.20 -4.18 6.93
N THR A 43 7.08 -4.28 7.92
CA THR A 43 7.74 -5.52 8.30
C THR A 43 7.83 -5.67 9.82
N VAL A 44 7.34 -6.80 10.33
CA VAL A 44 7.41 -7.17 11.76
C VAL A 44 8.12 -8.50 11.95
N VAL A 45 8.59 -8.76 13.17
CA VAL A 45 9.13 -10.05 13.59
C VAL A 45 8.31 -10.57 14.75
N LEU A 46 7.82 -11.80 14.61
CA LEU A 46 7.02 -12.48 15.63
C LEU A 46 7.90 -13.08 16.72
N GLU A 47 7.30 -13.44 17.86
CA GLU A 47 8.01 -14.17 18.93
C GLU A 47 8.52 -15.55 18.49
N SER A 48 7.92 -16.15 17.46
CA SER A 48 8.47 -17.37 16.83
C SER A 48 9.81 -17.14 16.11
N GLY A 49 10.23 -15.88 15.92
CA GLY A 49 11.37 -15.49 15.08
C GLY A 49 11.00 -15.33 13.60
N GLU A 50 9.75 -15.62 13.24
CA GLU A 50 9.23 -15.45 11.90
C GLU A 50 9.20 -13.96 11.50
N ARG A 51 9.74 -13.65 10.32
CA ARG A 51 9.71 -12.31 9.74
C ARG A 51 8.52 -12.21 8.79
N VAL A 52 7.65 -11.24 9.02
CA VAL A 52 6.41 -11.05 8.26
C VAL A 52 6.49 -9.72 7.51
N ARG A 53 6.39 -9.77 6.18
CA ARG A 53 6.22 -8.59 5.31
C ARG A 53 4.73 -8.41 5.03
N LEU A 54 4.24 -7.23 5.38
CA LEU A 54 2.84 -6.86 5.21
C LEU A 54 2.51 -6.75 3.72
N LEU A 55 1.48 -7.48 3.30
CA LEU A 55 1.05 -7.54 1.91
C LEU A 55 0.39 -6.24 1.45
N GLY A 56 0.59 -5.89 0.18
CA GLY A 56 -0.11 -4.79 -0.48
C GLY A 56 0.41 -3.39 -0.15
N ILE A 57 1.41 -3.24 0.72
CA ILE A 57 1.94 -1.93 1.13
C ILE A 57 3.48 -1.89 1.10
N ASP A 58 4.04 -0.70 0.97
CA ASP A 58 5.47 -0.43 1.02
C ASP A 58 5.73 0.85 1.84
N ALA A 59 6.64 0.74 2.80
CA ALA A 59 7.02 1.79 3.73
C ALA A 59 8.32 2.46 3.30
N PRO A 60 8.51 3.75 3.64
CA PRO A 60 9.84 4.35 3.57
C PRO A 60 10.86 3.56 4.40
N GLU A 61 12.04 3.35 3.85
CA GLU A 61 13.09 2.50 4.40
C GLU A 61 13.94 3.24 5.44
N LEU A 62 14.35 2.51 6.48
CA LEU A 62 15.34 3.01 7.44
C LEU A 62 16.74 2.99 6.85
N GLY A 63 17.52 4.01 7.19
CA GLY A 63 18.90 4.16 6.79
C GLY A 63 19.77 3.01 7.33
N ARG A 64 20.66 2.48 6.49
CA ARG A 64 21.65 1.45 6.86
C ARG A 64 23.04 1.89 6.44
N ASN A 65 24.07 1.41 7.15
CA ASN A 65 25.48 1.66 6.82
C ASN A 65 25.82 3.16 6.69
N GLY A 66 25.27 3.99 7.57
CA GLY A 66 25.51 5.44 7.59
C GLY A 66 24.65 6.24 6.60
N GLN A 67 23.76 5.60 5.84
CA GLN A 67 22.76 6.31 5.04
C GLN A 67 21.66 6.90 5.95
N PRO A 68 21.09 8.08 5.61
CA PRO A 68 19.96 8.63 6.33
C PRO A 68 18.70 7.77 6.13
N ASP A 69 17.76 7.91 7.06
CA ASP A 69 16.41 7.36 6.88
C ASP A 69 15.71 8.07 5.71
N GLU A 70 14.85 7.35 5.00
CA GLU A 70 13.89 7.99 4.11
C GLU A 70 12.88 8.82 4.93
N PRO A 71 12.35 9.92 4.38
CA PRO A 71 11.35 10.73 5.06
C PRO A 71 10.18 9.87 5.60
N TYR A 72 9.83 10.07 6.86
CA TYR A 72 8.78 9.34 7.60
C TYR A 72 9.06 7.86 7.92
N ALA A 73 10.21 7.28 7.56
CA ALA A 73 10.52 5.88 7.87
C ALA A 73 10.51 5.60 9.38
N ARG A 74 11.22 6.44 10.14
CA ARG A 74 11.37 6.28 11.59
C ARG A 74 10.07 6.55 12.33
N GLU A 75 9.32 7.56 11.91
CA GLU A 75 8.03 7.93 12.48
C GLU A 75 6.96 6.88 12.19
N GLY A 76 6.93 6.34 10.97
CA GLY A 76 6.02 5.24 10.59
C GLY A 76 6.27 3.99 11.40
N LYS A 77 7.55 3.62 11.59
CA LYS A 77 7.93 2.53 12.50
C LYS A 77 7.42 2.77 13.92
N LYS A 78 7.69 3.95 14.50
CA LYS A 78 7.25 4.30 15.87
C LYS A 78 5.73 4.28 16.01
N TRP A 79 5.02 4.71 14.98
CA TRP A 79 3.55 4.64 14.96
C TRP A 79 3.07 3.20 15.01
N LEU A 80 3.67 2.30 14.22
CA LEU A 80 3.32 0.87 14.22
C LEU A 80 3.65 0.22 15.56
N GLU A 81 4.82 0.52 16.14
CA GLU A 81 5.19 0.09 17.49
C GLU A 81 4.17 0.56 18.55
N GLY A 82 3.67 1.78 18.43
CA GLY A 82 2.65 2.33 19.32
C GLY A 82 1.33 1.59 19.21
N VAL A 83 0.83 1.41 17.99
CA VAL A 83 -0.41 0.65 17.74
C VAL A 83 -0.32 -0.77 18.28
N LEU A 84 0.81 -1.45 18.06
CA LEU A 84 1.02 -2.81 18.57
C LEU A 84 1.06 -2.84 20.09
N ARG A 85 1.74 -1.90 20.74
CA ARG A 85 1.80 -1.81 22.20
C ARG A 85 0.42 -1.62 22.82
N ASP A 86 -0.44 -0.82 22.20
CA ASP A 86 -1.81 -0.58 22.65
C ASP A 86 -2.70 -1.84 22.57
N HIS A 87 -2.23 -2.90 21.88
CA HIS A 87 -2.91 -4.18 21.71
C HIS A 87 -2.10 -5.37 22.28
N ASP A 88 -1.25 -5.11 23.29
CA ASP A 88 -0.37 -6.11 23.92
C ASP A 88 0.51 -6.87 22.92
N HIS A 89 0.90 -6.21 21.83
CA HIS A 89 1.64 -6.78 20.70
C HIS A 89 0.95 -7.97 20.01
N ARG A 90 -0.35 -8.18 20.24
CA ARG A 90 -1.12 -9.26 19.61
C ARG A 90 -1.64 -8.83 18.25
N VAL A 91 -1.51 -9.74 17.28
CA VAL A 91 -2.04 -9.58 15.92
C VAL A 91 -2.67 -10.88 15.43
N LEU A 92 -3.58 -10.76 14.47
CA LEU A 92 -4.11 -11.85 13.68
C LEU A 92 -3.48 -11.77 12.27
N LEU A 93 -2.94 -12.88 11.79
CA LEU A 93 -2.32 -12.99 10.47
C LEU A 93 -3.26 -13.71 9.50
N GLN A 94 -3.54 -13.09 8.36
CA GLN A 94 -4.10 -13.75 7.19
C GLN A 94 -3.00 -13.87 6.13
N TYR A 95 -2.47 -15.08 5.93
CA TYR A 95 -1.46 -15.30 4.90
C TYR A 95 -2.04 -15.11 3.49
N GLY A 96 -1.21 -14.59 2.59
CA GLY A 96 -1.56 -14.51 1.16
C GLY A 96 -1.63 -15.88 0.50
N GLN A 97 -2.11 -15.91 -0.75
CA GLN A 97 -2.09 -17.09 -1.61
C GLN A 97 -0.65 -17.60 -1.79
N GLU A 98 0.28 -16.68 -2.03
CA GLU A 98 1.70 -16.97 -1.89
C GLU A 98 2.14 -16.49 -0.50
N SER A 99 2.50 -17.45 0.35
CA SER A 99 2.74 -17.19 1.78
C SER A 99 4.18 -16.82 2.11
N LYS A 100 5.12 -16.91 1.16
CA LYS A 100 6.53 -16.56 1.37
C LYS A 100 7.11 -15.82 0.17
N ASP A 101 8.01 -14.87 0.44
CA ASP A 101 8.79 -14.24 -0.61
C ASP A 101 10.14 -14.95 -0.86
N ARG A 102 10.88 -14.47 -1.88
CA ARG A 102 12.21 -14.96 -2.25
C ARG A 102 13.28 -14.84 -1.15
N TYR A 103 13.03 -14.06 -0.10
CA TYR A 103 13.92 -13.87 1.04
C TYR A 103 13.51 -14.74 2.24
N GLY A 104 12.46 -15.55 2.08
CA GLY A 104 11.93 -16.43 3.12
C GLY A 104 11.08 -15.69 4.16
N ARG A 105 10.71 -14.42 3.94
CA ARG A 105 9.75 -13.71 4.79
C ARG A 105 8.36 -14.25 4.50
N SER A 106 7.57 -14.41 5.53
CA SER A 106 6.16 -14.72 5.36
C SER A 106 5.40 -13.50 4.88
N LEU A 107 4.40 -13.73 4.03
CA LEU A 107 3.57 -12.72 3.40
C LEU A 107 2.16 -12.78 3.97
N ALA A 108 1.77 -11.77 4.73
CA ALA A 108 0.47 -11.75 5.40
C ALA A 108 -0.12 -10.35 5.48
N TYR A 109 -1.45 -10.31 5.57
CA TYR A 109 -2.18 -9.15 6.08
C TYR A 109 -2.28 -9.26 7.59
N LEU A 110 -2.05 -8.14 8.29
CA LEU A 110 -2.20 -8.07 9.74
C LEU A 110 -3.50 -7.39 10.14
N PHE A 111 -4.13 -7.94 11.17
CA PHE A 111 -5.29 -7.39 11.85
C PHE A 111 -5.03 -7.30 13.35
N LEU A 112 -5.65 -6.32 14.01
CA LEU A 112 -5.66 -6.21 15.46
C LEU A 112 -6.66 -7.23 16.05
N PRO A 113 -6.59 -7.52 17.37
CA PRO A 113 -7.47 -8.51 18.00
C PRO A 113 -8.98 -8.22 17.86
N ASP A 114 -9.35 -6.96 17.63
CA ASP A 114 -10.72 -6.52 17.37
C ASP A 114 -11.17 -6.68 15.90
N GLY A 115 -10.29 -7.20 15.04
CA GLY A 115 -10.53 -7.37 13.61
C GLY A 115 -10.10 -6.18 12.75
N THR A 116 -9.63 -5.08 13.33
CA THR A 116 -9.19 -3.88 12.60
C THR A 116 -8.04 -4.19 11.65
N ASN A 117 -8.15 -3.78 10.38
CA ASN A 117 -7.10 -3.99 9.38
C ASN A 117 -5.93 -3.02 9.57
N LEU A 118 -4.73 -3.56 9.81
CA LEU A 118 -3.57 -2.73 10.14
C LEU A 118 -3.04 -1.96 8.92
N GLN A 119 -3.04 -2.58 7.72
CA GLN A 119 -2.70 -1.89 6.47
C GLN A 119 -3.64 -0.72 6.20
N ARG A 120 -4.95 -0.87 6.46
CA ARG A 120 -5.92 0.22 6.31
C ARG A 120 -5.53 1.42 7.16
N ARG A 121 -5.16 1.21 8.43
CA ARG A 121 -4.75 2.30 9.32
C ARG A 121 -3.45 2.96 8.86
N LEU A 122 -2.45 2.17 8.46
CA LEU A 122 -1.19 2.67 7.90
C LEU A 122 -1.42 3.56 6.67
N LEU A 123 -2.29 3.12 5.75
CA LEU A 123 -2.65 3.87 4.54
C LEU A 123 -3.46 5.12 4.84
N SER A 124 -4.45 5.04 5.74
CA SER A 124 -5.31 6.17 6.15
C SER A 124 -4.52 7.32 6.79
N ASP A 125 -3.43 6.96 7.48
CA ASP A 125 -2.50 7.92 8.06
C ASP A 125 -1.39 8.32 7.07
N GLY A 126 -1.22 7.66 5.94
CA GLY A 126 -0.20 8.01 4.94
C GLY A 126 1.21 7.63 5.37
N TRP A 127 1.38 6.57 6.15
CA TRP A 127 2.71 6.05 6.52
C TRP A 127 3.35 5.19 5.44
N VAL A 128 2.53 4.62 4.56
CA VAL A 128 2.92 3.66 3.52
C VAL A 128 2.14 3.97 2.25
N MET A 129 2.65 3.51 1.11
CA MET A 129 1.90 3.47 -0.15
C MET A 129 1.48 2.04 -0.47
N GLN A 130 0.43 1.86 -1.27
CA GLN A 130 0.08 0.56 -1.80
C GLN A 130 1.01 0.13 -2.92
N VAL A 131 1.32 -1.16 -2.92
CA VAL A 131 2.03 -1.87 -4.00
C VAL A 131 1.24 -3.11 -4.38
N HIS A 132 1.28 -3.49 -5.65
CA HIS A 132 0.41 -4.54 -6.18
C HIS A 132 1.25 -5.68 -6.73
N VAL A 133 1.32 -6.78 -5.98
CA VAL A 133 2.08 -7.99 -6.35
C VAL A 133 1.12 -9.18 -6.39
N ALA A 134 0.89 -9.71 -7.58
CA ALA A 134 0.13 -10.93 -7.80
C ALA A 134 0.88 -12.17 -7.27
N PRO A 135 0.18 -13.19 -6.76
CA PRO A 135 -1.28 -13.32 -6.70
C PRO A 135 -1.94 -12.66 -5.47
N ASN A 136 -1.16 -11.99 -4.60
CA ASN A 136 -1.62 -11.45 -3.33
C ASN A 136 -2.29 -10.08 -3.45
N LEU A 137 -3.42 -10.02 -4.17
CA LEU A 137 -4.14 -8.78 -4.50
C LEU A 137 -5.47 -8.59 -3.75
N GLU A 138 -5.77 -9.48 -2.80
CA GLU A 138 -7.08 -9.61 -2.13
C GLU A 138 -7.63 -8.29 -1.56
N PHE A 139 -6.80 -7.47 -0.92
CA PHE A 139 -7.23 -6.23 -0.28
C PHE A 139 -7.00 -4.96 -1.11
N ALA A 140 -6.45 -5.05 -2.32
CA ALA A 140 -6.06 -3.88 -3.12
C ALA A 140 -7.21 -2.88 -3.31
N GLU A 141 -8.36 -3.36 -3.80
CA GLU A 141 -9.53 -2.50 -4.06
C GLU A 141 -10.13 -1.94 -2.77
N CYS A 142 -10.19 -2.75 -1.70
CA CYS A 142 -10.74 -2.31 -0.42
C CYS A 142 -9.87 -1.22 0.23
N LEU A 143 -8.55 -1.32 0.11
CA LEU A 143 -7.60 -0.39 0.73
C LEU A 143 -7.45 0.91 -0.08
N ALA A 144 -7.72 0.90 -1.38
CA ALA A 144 -7.54 2.04 -2.29
C ALA A 144 -8.19 3.36 -1.84
N PRO A 145 -9.44 3.39 -1.33
CA PRO A 145 -10.05 4.63 -0.84
C PRO A 145 -9.28 5.30 0.31
N PHE A 146 -8.69 4.51 1.22
CA PHE A 146 -7.99 5.01 2.39
C PHE A 146 -6.68 5.70 2.04
N GLU A 147 -5.95 5.11 1.10
CA GLU A 147 -4.75 5.73 0.54
C GLU A 147 -5.10 7.03 -0.19
N ARG A 148 -6.11 7.00 -1.07
CA ARG A 148 -6.55 8.20 -1.82
C ARG A 148 -6.91 9.35 -0.90
N GLN A 149 -7.57 9.07 0.23
CA GLN A 149 -7.90 10.10 1.21
C GLN A 149 -6.64 10.69 1.87
N ALA A 150 -5.67 9.86 2.24
CA ALA A 150 -4.41 10.33 2.81
C ALA A 150 -3.61 11.18 1.81
N GLU A 151 -3.66 10.80 0.52
CA GLU A 151 -3.05 11.55 -0.56
C GLU A 151 -3.71 12.93 -0.74
N GLN A 152 -5.04 12.98 -0.84
CA GLN A 152 -5.80 14.24 -0.99
C GLN A 152 -5.55 15.22 0.16
N GLN A 153 -5.26 14.69 1.36
CA GLN A 153 -4.94 15.46 2.55
C GLN A 153 -3.45 15.75 2.71
N ALA A 154 -2.61 15.36 1.72
CA ALA A 154 -1.16 15.49 1.74
C ALA A 154 -0.52 14.97 3.05
N LYS A 155 -1.06 13.87 3.61
CA LYS A 155 -0.56 13.32 4.86
C LYS A 155 0.81 12.67 4.66
N ARG A 156 1.79 13.08 5.47
CA ARG A 156 3.05 12.36 5.69
C ARG A 156 3.78 12.06 4.37
N ILE A 157 3.93 10.80 3.94
CA ILE A 157 4.65 10.50 2.68
C ILE A 157 4.03 11.24 1.49
N TRP A 158 2.71 11.47 1.51
CA TRP A 158 1.99 12.19 0.46
C TRP A 158 2.28 13.69 0.41
N SER A 159 2.97 14.25 1.41
CA SER A 159 3.54 15.60 1.36
C SER A 159 4.85 15.68 0.56
N GLN A 160 5.47 14.53 0.26
CA GLN A 160 6.74 14.46 -0.45
C GLN A 160 6.53 14.33 -1.96
N ARG A 161 7.37 15.04 -2.73
CA ARG A 161 7.28 15.08 -4.20
C ARG A 161 7.46 13.72 -4.87
N GLU A 162 8.22 12.84 -4.23
CA GLU A 162 8.49 11.47 -4.71
C GLU A 162 7.28 10.54 -4.62
N TYR A 163 6.28 10.85 -3.79
CA TYR A 163 5.00 10.13 -3.73
C TYR A 163 3.87 10.89 -4.46
N SER A 164 3.82 12.23 -4.34
CA SER A 164 2.84 13.07 -5.06
C SER A 164 3.48 14.35 -5.60
N PRO A 165 3.57 14.54 -6.94
CA PRO A 165 2.97 13.73 -8.01
C PRO A 165 3.80 12.48 -8.42
N GLY A 166 4.94 12.22 -7.78
CA GLY A 166 5.87 11.14 -8.14
C GLY A 166 7.12 11.64 -8.87
N LEU A 167 8.13 10.77 -8.96
CA LEU A 167 9.38 11.02 -9.68
C LEU A 167 9.13 11.18 -11.17
N LEU A 168 9.76 12.17 -11.81
CA LEU A 168 9.70 12.30 -13.27
C LEU A 168 10.41 11.12 -13.93
N SER A 169 9.77 10.46 -14.90
CA SER A 169 10.35 9.30 -15.61
C SER A 169 11.65 9.66 -16.35
N SER A 170 11.82 10.92 -16.75
CA SER A 170 13.04 11.47 -17.38
C SER A 170 14.15 11.87 -16.42
N ALA A 171 13.90 11.83 -15.10
CA ALA A 171 14.85 12.29 -14.08
C ALA A 171 14.80 11.42 -12.82
N ILE A 172 14.62 10.10 -12.97
CA ILE A 172 14.69 9.16 -11.83
C ILE A 172 16.13 9.13 -11.31
N PRO A 173 16.40 9.51 -10.04
CA PRO A 173 17.74 9.52 -9.48
C PRO A 173 18.40 8.14 -9.54
N ASP A 174 19.71 8.07 -9.78
CA ASP A 174 20.45 6.81 -9.76
C ASP A 174 20.52 6.16 -8.38
N SER A 175 20.23 6.89 -7.31
CA SER A 175 20.07 6.37 -5.95
C SER A 175 18.70 5.73 -5.70
N ALA A 176 17.68 6.03 -6.52
CA ALA A 176 16.33 5.51 -6.31
C ALA A 176 16.30 3.98 -6.50
N ARG A 177 15.78 3.28 -5.50
CA ARG A 177 15.66 1.81 -5.43
C ARG A 177 14.26 1.46 -4.91
N GLY A 178 13.90 0.18 -4.94
CA GLY A 178 12.65 -0.29 -4.35
C GLY A 178 11.42 0.09 -5.17
N ALA A 179 10.27 0.13 -4.50
CA ALA A 179 9.04 0.60 -5.09
C ALA A 179 9.04 2.13 -5.16
N ALA A 180 8.50 2.68 -6.24
CA ALA A 180 8.44 4.13 -6.43
C ALA A 180 7.14 4.53 -7.14
N MET A 181 6.74 5.79 -6.95
CA MET A 181 5.76 6.47 -7.78
C MET A 181 6.49 7.23 -8.89
N VAL A 182 6.15 6.96 -10.14
CA VAL A 182 6.77 7.56 -11.33
C VAL A 182 5.70 8.24 -12.17
N ARG A 183 5.97 9.44 -12.65
CA ARG A 183 5.12 10.20 -13.56
C ARG A 183 5.84 10.44 -14.88
N GLY A 184 5.16 10.22 -15.99
CA GLY A 184 5.74 10.47 -17.31
C GLY A 184 4.74 10.40 -18.45
N LYS A 185 5.07 11.04 -19.57
CA LYS A 185 4.28 10.94 -20.80
C LYS A 185 4.51 9.59 -21.50
N VAL A 186 3.43 8.94 -21.92
CA VAL A 186 3.48 7.74 -22.76
C VAL A 186 3.96 8.11 -24.15
N THR A 187 5.06 7.53 -24.58
CA THR A 187 5.64 7.72 -25.91
C THR A 187 5.20 6.64 -26.89
N ARG A 188 4.97 5.42 -26.40
CA ARG A 188 4.57 4.28 -27.24
C ARG A 188 3.96 3.15 -26.42
N VAL A 189 2.90 2.55 -26.93
CA VAL A 189 2.37 1.26 -26.48
C VAL A 189 2.77 0.19 -27.50
N GLY A 190 3.54 -0.79 -27.04
CA GLY A 190 3.98 -1.93 -27.82
C GLY A 190 3.43 -3.24 -27.26
N GLN A 191 3.51 -4.30 -28.04
CA GLN A 191 3.06 -5.63 -27.61
C GLN A 191 4.06 -6.69 -28.08
N SER A 192 4.16 -7.76 -27.30
CA SER A 192 4.81 -9.01 -27.68
C SER A 192 3.83 -10.18 -27.47
N ALA A 193 4.31 -11.40 -27.69
CA ALA A 193 3.54 -12.62 -27.41
C ALA A 193 3.17 -12.75 -25.93
N GLU A 194 3.99 -12.25 -25.00
CA GLU A 194 3.80 -12.42 -23.56
C GLU A 194 3.38 -11.13 -22.84
N PHE A 195 3.72 -9.96 -23.38
CA PHE A 195 3.57 -8.68 -22.66
C PHE A 195 2.94 -7.57 -23.50
N ILE A 196 2.27 -6.66 -22.80
CA ILE A 196 2.05 -5.29 -23.25
C ILE A 196 3.12 -4.40 -22.62
N TRP A 197 3.69 -3.52 -23.43
CA TRP A 197 4.74 -2.59 -23.05
C TRP A 197 4.23 -1.16 -23.19
N ILE A 198 4.28 -0.37 -22.12
CA ILE A 198 3.94 1.05 -22.15
C ILE A 198 5.23 1.82 -21.90
N ASN A 199 5.79 2.44 -22.93
CA ASN A 199 7.02 3.19 -22.82
C ASN A 199 6.70 4.63 -22.44
N LEU A 200 7.33 5.11 -21.38
CA LEU A 200 7.30 6.51 -20.98
C LEU A 200 8.52 7.22 -21.55
N GLU A 201 8.45 8.54 -21.63
CA GLU A 201 9.63 9.38 -21.86
C GLU A 201 10.70 9.10 -20.78
N GLY A 202 11.98 9.32 -21.09
CA GLY A 202 13.06 9.11 -20.13
C GLY A 202 13.56 7.67 -20.00
N GLY A 203 13.10 6.74 -20.85
CA GLY A 203 13.62 5.38 -20.87
C GLY A 203 13.06 4.48 -19.76
N VAL A 204 11.83 4.75 -19.31
CA VAL A 204 11.07 3.89 -18.40
C VAL A 204 10.04 3.10 -19.19
N ALA A 205 9.96 1.79 -18.98
CA ALA A 205 8.96 0.93 -19.60
C ALA A 205 8.10 0.23 -18.54
N LEU A 206 6.79 0.26 -18.71
CA LEU A 206 5.83 -0.51 -17.93
C LEU A 206 5.56 -1.83 -18.64
N GLN A 207 5.52 -2.91 -17.89
CA GLN A 207 5.33 -4.26 -18.39
C GLN A 207 4.08 -4.87 -17.75
N ILE A 208 3.09 -5.19 -18.57
CA ILE A 208 1.87 -5.91 -18.17
C ILE A 208 1.88 -7.28 -18.86
N ARG A 209 1.66 -8.38 -18.13
CA ARG A 209 1.52 -9.71 -18.74
C ARG A 209 0.18 -9.80 -19.48
N ARG A 210 0.17 -10.45 -20.65
CA ARG A 210 -1.08 -10.64 -21.41
C ARG A 210 -2.15 -11.40 -20.62
N SER A 211 -1.75 -12.32 -19.76
CA SER A 211 -2.66 -13.06 -18.88
C SER A 211 -3.38 -12.17 -17.86
N ASP A 212 -2.82 -11.01 -17.52
CA ASP A 212 -3.41 -10.07 -16.56
C ASP A 212 -4.30 -9.02 -17.24
N LEU A 213 -4.30 -8.93 -18.59
CA LEU A 213 -5.05 -7.92 -19.33
C LEU A 213 -6.55 -7.83 -19.02
N PRO A 214 -7.27 -8.94 -18.73
CA PRO A 214 -8.68 -8.83 -18.33
C PRO A 214 -8.92 -7.94 -17.10
N ARG A 215 -7.90 -7.69 -16.27
CA ARG A 215 -8.00 -6.75 -15.13
C ARG A 215 -7.86 -5.28 -15.56
N PHE A 216 -7.38 -5.00 -16.77
CA PHE A 216 -7.09 -3.66 -17.26
C PHE A 216 -8.15 -3.16 -18.25
N ASP A 217 -9.31 -3.82 -18.36
CA ASP A 217 -10.36 -3.47 -19.31
C ASP A 217 -10.86 -2.01 -19.16
N SER A 218 -10.76 -1.43 -17.96
CA SER A 218 -11.08 -0.02 -17.70
C SER A 218 -10.05 0.98 -18.23
N LEU A 219 -8.82 0.53 -18.48
CA LEU A 219 -7.73 1.33 -19.00
C LEU A 219 -7.67 1.07 -20.51
N SER A 220 -8.23 1.96 -21.33
CA SER A 220 -8.15 1.88 -22.79
C SER A 220 -6.71 2.04 -23.28
N LEU A 221 -5.91 0.97 -23.17
CA LEU A 221 -4.47 0.94 -23.41
C LEU A 221 -4.09 1.33 -24.85
N ASP A 222 -5.03 1.25 -25.79
CA ASP A 222 -4.90 1.71 -27.17
C ASP A 222 -4.97 3.25 -27.30
N GLN A 223 -5.47 3.95 -26.28
CA GLN A 223 -5.73 5.39 -26.30
C GLN A 223 -4.84 6.21 -25.35
N ILE A 224 -3.89 5.54 -24.65
CA ILE A 224 -3.01 6.20 -23.67
C ILE A 224 -1.76 6.82 -24.29
N GLU A 225 -1.44 6.56 -25.56
CA GLU A 225 -0.29 7.20 -26.22
C GLU A 225 -0.43 8.73 -26.20
N GLY A 226 0.65 9.41 -25.85
CA GLY A 226 0.67 10.86 -25.68
C GLY A 226 0.05 11.39 -24.39
N LYS A 227 -0.60 10.55 -23.57
CA LYS A 227 -1.13 10.93 -22.25
C LYS A 227 -0.03 10.89 -21.19
N THR A 228 -0.24 11.60 -20.09
CA THR A 228 0.64 11.50 -18.91
C THR A 228 0.07 10.47 -17.95
N LEU A 229 0.91 9.54 -17.51
CA LEU A 229 0.57 8.58 -16.48
C LEU A 229 1.32 8.89 -15.19
N ARG A 230 0.70 8.55 -14.07
CA ARG A 230 1.37 8.24 -12.83
C ARG A 230 1.26 6.74 -12.58
N VAL A 231 2.37 6.09 -12.27
CA VAL A 231 2.46 4.64 -12.09
C VAL A 231 3.27 4.32 -10.85
N ARG A 232 2.90 3.26 -10.15
CA ARG A 232 3.66 2.72 -9.01
C ARG A 232 4.17 1.32 -9.28
N GLY A 233 5.33 1.01 -8.73
CA GLY A 233 5.90 -0.35 -8.73
C GLY A 233 7.41 -0.35 -8.52
N TRP A 234 8.00 -1.54 -8.52
CA TRP A 234 9.45 -1.70 -8.32
C TRP A 234 10.24 -1.21 -9.54
N LEU A 235 11.25 -0.37 -9.26
CA LEU A 235 12.22 0.08 -10.25
C LEU A 235 13.23 -1.05 -10.52
N ILE A 236 13.11 -1.68 -11.69
CA ILE A 236 14.04 -2.74 -12.14
C ILE A 236 14.99 -2.12 -13.17
N ARG A 237 16.26 -1.92 -12.83
CA ARG A 237 17.27 -1.39 -13.74
C ARG A 237 17.82 -2.50 -14.64
N GLU A 238 17.85 -2.25 -15.94
CA GLU A 238 18.27 -3.24 -16.94
C GLU A 238 19.08 -2.57 -18.05
N ASN A 239 20.05 -3.30 -18.61
CA ASN A 239 20.77 -2.90 -19.82
C ASN A 239 19.98 -3.30 -21.07
N ALA A 240 18.74 -2.81 -21.20
CA ALA A 240 17.92 -3.08 -22.37
C ALA A 240 18.11 -2.01 -23.45
N ARG A 241 17.93 -2.40 -24.72
CA ARG A 241 18.14 -1.51 -25.88
C ARG A 241 17.20 -0.30 -25.91
N HIS A 242 16.01 -0.41 -25.30
CA HIS A 242 14.91 0.56 -25.47
C HIS A 242 14.43 1.18 -24.14
N HIS A 243 14.93 0.72 -22.99
CA HIS A 243 14.64 1.29 -21.68
C HIS A 243 15.77 0.97 -20.71
N ALA A 244 16.03 1.87 -19.76
CA ALA A 244 16.98 1.64 -18.68
C ALA A 244 16.30 1.13 -17.40
N ILE A 245 14.99 1.39 -17.27
CA ILE A 245 14.18 1.04 -16.11
C ILE A 245 12.90 0.34 -16.59
N ARG A 246 12.58 -0.79 -15.98
CA ARG A 246 11.34 -1.53 -16.17
C ARG A 246 10.54 -1.55 -14.87
N ILE A 247 9.23 -1.32 -14.96
CA ILE A 247 8.28 -1.47 -13.85
C ILE A 247 7.27 -2.55 -14.25
N ARG A 248 7.10 -3.56 -13.41
CA ARG A 248 6.05 -4.56 -13.59
C ARG A 248 4.73 -4.02 -13.04
N VAL A 249 3.66 -4.19 -13.81
CA VAL A 249 2.32 -3.73 -13.45
C VAL A 249 1.38 -4.93 -13.48
N GLU A 250 0.92 -5.33 -12.31
CA GLU A 250 0.14 -6.57 -12.11
C GLU A 250 -1.32 -6.30 -11.72
N HIS A 251 -1.67 -5.02 -11.51
CA HIS A 251 -3.01 -4.57 -11.16
C HIS A 251 -3.31 -3.16 -11.74
N PRO A 252 -4.55 -2.87 -12.20
CA PRO A 252 -4.91 -1.56 -12.78
C PRO A 252 -4.72 -0.38 -11.83
N LEU A 253 -4.94 -0.56 -10.51
CA LEU A 253 -4.70 0.49 -9.49
C LEU A 253 -3.25 0.98 -9.44
N ALA A 254 -2.31 0.25 -10.05
CA ALA A 254 -0.94 0.71 -10.17
C ALA A 254 -0.76 1.83 -11.22
N ILE A 255 -1.73 2.05 -12.12
CA ILE A 255 -1.68 3.09 -13.16
C ILE A 255 -2.80 4.11 -12.93
N GLN A 256 -2.46 5.39 -13.03
CA GLN A 256 -3.37 6.51 -13.00
C GLN A 256 -3.11 7.42 -14.20
N LEU A 257 -4.17 7.77 -14.93
CA LEU A 257 -4.13 8.81 -15.96
C LEU A 257 -4.18 10.19 -15.29
N LEU A 258 -3.31 11.11 -15.72
CA LEU A 258 -3.24 12.50 -15.24
C LEU A 258 -3.76 13.50 -16.27
#